data_AF-A0A8B2PRK2-F1
#
_entry.id   AF-A0A8B2PRK2-F1
#
_cell.length_a   1.000
_cell.length_b   1.000
_cell.length_c   1.000
_cell.angle_alpha   90.00
_cell.angle_beta   90.00
_cell.angle_gamma   90.00
#
_symmetry.space_group_name_H-M   'P 1'
#
loop_
_entity.id
_entity.type
_entity.pdbx_description
1 polymer ?
#
loop_
_entity_poly.entity_id
_entity_poly.type
_entity_poly.pdbx_seq_one_letter_code
_entity_poly.pdbx_strand_id
1 'polypeptide(L)'
;MMPKQNRVLLKLVALKRQKAEQDLAIAQARLRTLQVGLANLQAQLEAADGSGRDFQSLSLSSRNGHVQRLLANAAEQCDLIEQAQVCVADAKENLKRILNSQDQLTAMGSALRR
;
A
#
# COMPACT_ATOMS: atom_id res chain seq x y z
N MET A 1 14.19 -32.83 24.22
CA MET A 1 15.06 -31.69 23.80
C MET A 1 14.74 -31.37 22.34
N MET A 2 14.49 -30.11 21.97
CA MET A 2 14.13 -29.75 20.59
C MET A 2 15.28 -30.05 19.61
N PRO A 3 15.04 -30.75 18.49
CA PRO A 3 16.09 -31.01 17.51
C PRO A 3 16.64 -29.68 16.95
N LYS A 4 17.97 -29.59 16.79
CA LYS A 4 18.67 -28.36 16.36
C LYS A 4 18.09 -27.77 15.07
N GLN A 5 17.66 -28.61 14.14
CA GLN A 5 17.01 -28.20 12.88
C GLN A 5 15.71 -27.41 13.12
N ASN A 6 14.87 -27.83 14.08
CA ASN A 6 13.59 -27.15 14.34
C ASN A 6 13.80 -25.75 14.96
N ARG A 7 14.85 -25.58 15.77
CA ARG A 7 15.25 -24.25 16.28
C ARG A 7 15.73 -23.31 15.18
N VAL A 8 16.49 -23.82 14.20
CA VAL A 8 16.95 -23.03 13.05
C VAL A 8 15.78 -22.62 12.17
N LEU A 9 14.85 -23.54 11.89
CA LEU A 9 13.64 -23.26 11.10
C LEU A 9 12.75 -22.20 11.76
N LEU A 10 12.50 -22.30 13.07
CA LEU A 10 11.74 -21.29 13.81
C LEU A 10 12.39 -19.91 13.75
N LYS A 11 13.73 -19.83 13.88
CA LYS A 11 14.46 -18.56 13.75
C LYS A 11 14.34 -17.98 12.34
N LEU A 12 14.44 -18.81 11.32
CA LEU A 12 14.30 -18.38 9.93
C LEU A 12 12.89 -17.89 9.61
N VAL A 13 11.85 -18.56 10.13
CA VAL A 13 10.46 -18.13 9.99
C VAL A 13 10.20 -16.83 10.73
N ALA A 14 10.78 -16.63 11.92
CA ALA A 14 10.68 -15.37 12.66
C ALA A 14 11.28 -14.19 11.87
N LEU A 15 12.44 -14.40 11.23
CA LEU A 15 13.04 -13.38 10.35
C LEU A 15 12.18 -13.09 9.12
N LYS A 16 11.62 -14.13 8.49
CA LYS A 16 10.69 -13.97 7.36
C LYS A 16 9.43 -13.20 7.76
N ARG A 17 8.89 -13.48 8.95
CA ARG A 17 7.74 -12.76 9.51
C ARG A 17 8.06 -11.28 9.71
N GLN A 18 9.18 -10.98 10.37
CA GLN A 18 9.60 -9.59 10.58
C GLN A 18 9.73 -8.83 9.26
N LYS A 19 10.31 -9.47 8.23
CA LYS A 19 10.39 -8.87 6.90
C LYS A 19 9.01 -8.67 6.27
N ALA A 20 8.12 -9.65 6.34
CA ALA A 20 6.76 -9.53 5.78
C ALA A 20 5.92 -8.44 6.49
N GLU A 21 6.10 -8.27 7.81
CA GLU A 21 5.48 -7.18 8.57
C GLU A 21 6.01 -5.81 8.12
N GLN A 22 7.32 -5.69 7.88
CA GLN A 22 7.92 -4.47 7.32
C GLN A 22 7.42 -4.18 5.90
N ASP A 23 7.39 -5.19 5.04
CA ASP A 23 6.93 -5.05 3.65
C ASP A 23 5.44 -4.60 3.61
N LEU A 24 4.60 -5.14 4.51
CA LEU A 24 3.21 -4.70 4.68
C LEU A 24 3.13 -3.24 5.16
N ALA A 25 3.93 -2.84 6.15
CA ALA A 25 3.95 -1.47 6.64
C ALA A 25 4.37 -0.47 5.55
N ILE A 26 5.36 -0.82 4.73
CA ILE A 26 5.80 -0.02 3.58
C ILE A 26 4.67 0.12 2.55
N ALA A 27 4.00 -0.97 2.20
CA ALA A 27 2.90 -0.95 1.24
C ALA A 27 1.73 -0.07 1.73
N GLN A 28 1.38 -0.18 3.02
CA GLN A 28 0.35 0.65 3.65
C GLN A 28 0.73 2.13 3.69
N ALA A 29 1.99 2.45 4.01
CA ALA A 29 2.48 3.82 3.99
C ALA A 29 2.40 4.42 2.58
N ARG A 30 2.82 3.68 1.56
CA ARG A 30 2.73 4.09 0.16
C ARG A 30 1.28 4.36 -0.26
N LEU A 31 0.36 3.45 0.07
CA LEU A 31 -1.07 3.64 -0.21
C LEU A 31 -1.61 4.92 0.43
N ARG A 32 -1.27 5.17 1.70
CA ARG A 32 -1.68 6.39 2.41
C ARG A 32 -1.15 7.65 1.74
N THR A 33 0.13 7.67 1.36
CA THR A 33 0.73 8.81 0.64
C THR A 33 0.02 9.08 -0.67
N LEU A 34 -0.32 8.03 -1.43
CA LEU A 34 -1.02 8.19 -2.70
C LEU A 34 -2.44 8.72 -2.51
N GLN A 35 -3.17 8.23 -1.50
CA GLN A 35 -4.51 8.72 -1.16
C GLN A 35 -4.51 10.20 -0.75
N VAL A 36 -3.50 10.65 0.03
CA VAL A 36 -3.33 12.07 0.35
C VAL A 36 -3.05 12.90 -0.92
N GLY A 37 -2.22 12.38 -1.83
CA GLY A 37 -1.96 13.02 -3.12
C GLY A 37 -3.23 13.20 -3.96
N LEU A 38 -4.09 12.18 -4.02
CA LEU A 38 -5.37 12.26 -4.72
C LEU A 38 -6.30 13.31 -4.09
N ALA A 39 -6.42 13.32 -2.76
CA ALA A 39 -7.22 14.32 -2.05
C ALA A 39 -6.75 15.76 -2.33
N ASN A 40 -5.43 15.97 -2.41
CA ASN A 40 -4.86 17.27 -2.78
C ASN A 40 -5.17 17.67 -4.23
N LEU A 41 -5.18 16.71 -5.17
CA LEU A 41 -5.56 16.97 -6.56
C LEU A 41 -7.06 17.29 -6.68
N GLN A 42 -7.90 16.60 -5.92
CA GLN A 42 -9.35 16.88 -5.84
C GLN A 42 -9.61 18.29 -5.30
N ALA A 43 -8.95 18.68 -4.21
CA ALA A 43 -9.08 20.03 -3.66
C ALA A 43 -8.63 21.13 -4.66
N GLN A 44 -7.59 20.86 -5.46
CA GLN A 44 -7.14 21.78 -6.51
C GLN A 44 -8.16 21.91 -7.64
N LEU A 45 -8.81 20.81 -8.03
CA LEU A 45 -9.89 20.82 -9.03
C LEU A 45 -11.10 21.63 -8.53
N GLU A 46 -11.54 21.41 -7.29
CA GLU A 46 -12.64 22.17 -6.68
C GLU A 46 -12.34 23.68 -6.63
N ALA A 47 -11.13 24.06 -6.26
CA ALA A 47 -10.69 25.45 -6.27
C ALA A 47 -10.64 26.05 -7.69
N ALA A 48 -10.23 25.24 -8.67
CA ALA A 48 -10.20 25.63 -10.07
C ALA A 48 -11.60 25.74 -10.69
N ASP A 49 -12.63 25.10 -10.14
CA ASP A 49 -14.03 25.27 -10.57
C ASP A 49 -14.68 26.49 -9.91
N GLY A 50 -14.40 26.76 -8.63
CA GLY A 50 -15.00 27.87 -7.87
C GLY A 50 -14.57 29.28 -8.30
N SER A 51 -13.42 29.43 -8.98
CA SER A 51 -12.80 30.72 -9.34
C SER A 51 -13.36 31.36 -10.64
N GLY A 52 -14.59 31.00 -11.04
CA GLY A 52 -15.17 31.25 -12.37
C GLY A 52 -15.70 32.64 -12.72
N ARG A 53 -15.65 33.65 -11.84
CA ARG A 53 -16.46 34.88 -12.06
C ARG A 53 -15.79 36.04 -12.83
N ASP A 54 -14.47 36.26 -12.78
CA ASP A 54 -13.96 37.62 -13.10
C ASP A 54 -12.90 37.78 -14.21
N PHE A 55 -12.38 36.72 -14.86
CA PHE A 55 -11.27 36.85 -15.83
C PHE A 55 -11.49 36.00 -17.09
N GLN A 56 -12.30 36.46 -18.06
CA GLN A 56 -13.08 35.55 -18.92
C GLN A 56 -12.56 35.19 -20.34
N SER A 57 -11.35 35.50 -20.80
CA SER A 57 -10.96 35.08 -22.17
C SER A 57 -9.57 34.47 -22.33
N LEU A 58 -8.50 35.15 -21.92
CA LEU A 58 -7.15 34.56 -21.92
C LEU A 58 -6.96 33.47 -20.84
N SER A 59 -7.75 33.56 -19.76
CA SER A 59 -7.75 32.59 -18.65
C SER A 59 -8.36 31.25 -19.05
N LEU A 60 -9.36 31.22 -19.94
CA LEU A 60 -10.13 30.01 -20.21
C LEU A 60 -9.29 28.91 -20.87
N SER A 61 -8.49 29.22 -21.88
CA SER A 61 -7.61 28.22 -22.53
C SER A 61 -6.53 27.69 -21.58
N SER A 62 -5.94 28.56 -20.76
CA SER A 62 -4.94 28.18 -19.76
C SER A 62 -5.55 27.36 -18.64
N ARG A 63 -6.73 27.75 -18.15
CA ARG A 63 -7.51 27.06 -17.11
C ARG A 63 -8.01 25.71 -17.60
N ASN A 64 -8.52 25.61 -18.82
CA ASN A 64 -8.92 24.35 -19.43
C ASN A 64 -7.71 23.40 -19.58
N GLY A 65 -6.56 23.90 -20.05
CA GLY A 65 -5.34 23.09 -20.14
C GLY A 65 -4.74 22.70 -18.78
N HIS A 66 -4.96 23.51 -17.73
CA HIS A 66 -4.56 23.18 -16.37
C HIS A 66 -5.50 22.14 -15.73
N VAL A 67 -6.82 22.32 -15.85
CA VAL A 67 -7.83 21.37 -15.37
C VAL A 67 -7.69 20.02 -16.06
N GLN A 68 -7.48 19.99 -17.38
CA GLN A 68 -7.21 18.73 -18.11
C GLN A 68 -5.98 18.01 -17.58
N ARG A 69 -4.90 18.74 -17.26
CA ARG A 69 -3.69 18.15 -16.64
C ARG A 69 -3.98 17.64 -15.23
N LEU A 70 -4.72 18.37 -14.41
CA LEU A 70 -5.11 17.93 -13.07
C LEU A 70 -5.98 16.66 -13.12
N LEU A 71 -6.91 16.56 -14.06
CA LEU A 71 -7.71 15.36 -14.29
C LEU A 71 -6.87 14.18 -14.74
N ALA A 72 -5.93 14.37 -15.67
CA ALA A 72 -5.01 13.33 -16.10
C ALA A 72 -4.14 12.83 -14.94
N ASN A 73 -3.60 13.75 -14.13
CA ASN A 73 -2.81 13.42 -12.94
C ASN A 73 -3.67 12.69 -11.89
N ALA A 74 -4.94 13.05 -11.72
CA ALA A 74 -5.85 12.38 -10.80
C ALA A 74 -6.16 10.95 -11.27
N ALA A 75 -6.36 10.73 -12.57
CA ALA A 75 -6.54 9.40 -13.14
C ALA A 75 -5.30 8.52 -12.93
N GLU A 76 -4.11 9.03 -13.24
CA GLU A 76 -2.85 8.32 -12.98
C GLU A 76 -2.68 7.99 -11.48
N GLN A 77 -3.05 8.93 -10.61
CA GLN A 77 -3.00 8.72 -9.16
C GLN A 77 -3.97 7.62 -8.70
N CYS A 78 -5.16 7.52 -9.30
CA CYS A 78 -6.11 6.43 -9.04
C CYS A 78 -5.51 5.07 -9.45
N ASP A 79 -4.91 4.98 -10.63
CA ASP A 79 -4.26 3.74 -11.10
C ASP A 79 -3.13 3.31 -10.15
N LEU A 80 -2.33 4.26 -9.67
CA LEU A 80 -1.28 4.01 -8.68
C LEU A 80 -1.86 3.54 -7.33
N ILE A 81 -3.02 4.07 -6.92
CA ILE A 81 -3.71 3.63 -5.71
C ILE A 81 -4.21 2.20 -5.86
N GLU A 82 -4.80 1.83 -6.99
CA GLU A 82 -5.25 0.46 -7.26
C GLU A 82 -4.07 -0.52 -7.20
N GLN A 83 -2.96 -0.19 -7.85
CA GLN A 83 -1.73 -0.99 -7.78
C GLN A 83 -1.22 -1.12 -6.34
N ALA A 84 -1.22 -0.03 -5.57
CA ALA A 84 -0.79 -0.06 -4.17
C ALA A 84 -1.72 -0.91 -3.29
N GLN A 85 -3.04 -0.91 -3.56
CA GLN A 85 -3.99 -1.78 -2.87
C GLN A 85 -3.71 -3.25 -3.15
N VAL A 86 -3.40 -3.61 -4.40
CA VAL A 86 -2.97 -4.97 -4.77
C VAL A 86 -1.71 -5.35 -3.99
N CYS A 87 -0.69 -4.48 -3.94
CA CYS A 87 0.52 -4.74 -3.16
C CYS A 87 0.24 -4.97 -1.66
N VAL A 88 -0.69 -4.21 -1.07
CA VAL A 88 -1.11 -4.41 0.33
C VAL A 88 -1.80 -5.75 0.51
N ALA A 89 -2.67 -6.14 -0.43
CA ALA A 89 -3.35 -7.44 -0.38
C ALA A 89 -2.35 -8.60 -0.46
N ASP A 90 -1.40 -8.53 -1.38
CA ASP A 90 -0.34 -9.53 -1.54
C ASP A 90 0.55 -9.62 -0.30
N ALA A 91 0.94 -8.49 0.28
CA ALA A 91 1.74 -8.45 1.50
C ALA A 91 0.99 -9.08 2.70
N LYS A 92 -0.32 -8.82 2.83
CA LYS A 92 -1.18 -9.46 3.85
C LYS A 92 -1.25 -10.97 3.67
N GLU A 93 -1.47 -11.43 2.45
CA GLU A 93 -1.56 -12.86 2.14
C GLU A 93 -0.22 -13.57 2.39
N ASN A 94 0.90 -12.94 2.02
CA ASN A 94 2.23 -13.47 2.32
C ASN A 94 2.47 -13.58 3.84
N LEU A 95 2.12 -12.54 4.61
CA LEU A 95 2.23 -12.56 6.07
C LEU A 95 1.39 -13.69 6.68
N LYS A 96 0.15 -13.87 6.20
CA LYS A 96 -0.74 -14.96 6.63
C LYS A 96 -0.12 -16.34 6.39
N ARG A 97 0.47 -16.57 5.21
CA ARG A 97 1.16 -17.84 4.90
C ARG A 97 2.35 -18.11 5.83
N ILE A 98 3.11 -17.08 6.17
CA ILE A 98 4.24 -17.18 7.09
C ILE A 98 3.77 -17.53 8.50
N LEU A 99 2.70 -16.87 8.98
CA LEU A 99 2.10 -17.18 10.29
C LEU A 99 1.60 -18.63 10.35
N ASN A 100 0.89 -19.08 9.31
CA ASN A 100 0.45 -20.48 9.22
C ASN A 100 1.63 -21.47 9.27
N SER A 101 2.73 -21.14 8.59
CA SER A 101 3.95 -21.96 8.60
C SER A 101 4.61 -21.98 9.98
N GLN A 102 4.58 -20.85 10.70
CA GLN A 102 5.07 -20.75 12.08
C GLN A 102 4.27 -21.63 13.04
N ASP A 103 2.94 -21.62 12.92
CA ASP A 103 2.04 -22.42 13.74
C ASP A 103 2.26 -23.92 13.51
N GLN A 104 2.40 -24.34 12.24
CA GLN A 104 2.71 -25.73 11.89
C GLN A 104 4.03 -26.20 12.50
N LEU A 105 5.10 -25.41 12.38
CA LEU A 105 6.41 -25.75 12.98
C LEU A 105 6.33 -25.85 14.51
N THR A 106 5.54 -24.98 15.13
CA THR A 106 5.32 -24.99 16.59
C THR A 106 4.54 -26.22 17.02
N ALA A 107 3.50 -26.60 16.27
CA ALA A 107 2.70 -27.80 16.50
C ALA A 107 3.52 -29.10 16.30
N MET A 108 4.34 -29.18 15.26
CA MET A 108 5.25 -30.32 15.05
C MET A 108 6.27 -30.44 16.18
N GLY A 109 6.81 -29.30 16.64
CA GLY A 109 7.73 -29.28 17.76
C GLY A 109 7.07 -29.67 19.10
N SER A 110 5.79 -29.37 19.31
CA SER A 110 5.07 -29.79 20.52
C SER A 110 4.69 -31.28 20.48
N ALA A 111 4.33 -31.80 19.31
CA ALA A 111 4.06 -33.23 19.09
C ALA A 111 5.30 -34.11 19.35
N LEU A 112 6.49 -33.67 18.94
CA LEU A 112 7.75 -34.38 19.19
C LEU A 112 8.20 -34.40 20.67
N ARG A 113 7.50 -33.69 21.56
CA ARG A 113 7.81 -33.60 23.00
C ARG A 113 6.84 -34.41 23.88
N ARG A 114 5.78 -34.99 23.32
CA ARG A 114 4.91 -35.97 23.99
C ARG A 114 5.40 -37.38 23.70
#